data_AF-A0A430R8B5-F1
#
_entry.id   AF-A0A430R8B5-F1
#
_cell.length_a   1.000
_cell.length_b   1.000
_cell.length_c   1.000
_cell.angle_alpha   90.00
_cell.angle_beta   90.00
_cell.angle_gamma   90.00
#
_symmetry.space_group_name_H-M   'P 1'
#
loop_
_entity.id
_entity.type
_entity.pdbx_description
1 polymer ?
#
loop_
_entity_poly.entity_id
_entity_poly.type
_entity_poly.pdbx_seq_one_letter_code
_entity_poly.pdbx_strand_id
1 'polypeptide(L)'
;MRNKRELVVKILEVLRSDTFLGKALILGYKVLLNREFERFEYLLKKGRVGEAGVMALVLAHSPYAYKLPNRKAPREGWRELVPVVEAVMLTGDVGAVEAVVRLRAEGDEAEVLFLLELLAAEASPGDLLDAVLRLARHLPEDRRHKASEPVAPYVGPSGKQTDSRKQEVTHA
;
A
#
# COMPACT_ATOMS: atom_id res chain seq x y z
N MET A 1 10.96 -19.59 -6.90
CA MET A 1 10.52 -18.50 -6.00
C MET A 1 11.23 -17.23 -6.44
N ARG A 2 10.49 -16.22 -6.92
CA ARG A 2 11.05 -14.97 -7.45
C ARG A 2 11.80 -14.22 -6.35
N ASN A 3 12.84 -13.45 -6.69
CA ASN A 3 13.69 -12.72 -5.75
C ASN A 3 12.95 -11.48 -5.17
N LYS A 4 11.83 -11.73 -4.48
CA LYS A 4 10.89 -10.71 -3.97
C LYS A 4 11.55 -9.78 -2.96
N ARG A 5 12.48 -10.29 -2.15
CA ARG A 5 13.28 -9.52 -1.19
C ARG A 5 14.10 -8.43 -1.87
N GLU A 6 14.83 -8.81 -2.93
CA GLU A 6 15.53 -7.94 -3.90
C GLU A 6 14.75 -6.64 -4.19
N LEU A 7 13.53 -6.87 -4.67
CA LEU A 7 12.69 -5.84 -5.22
C LEU A 7 12.05 -4.95 -4.14
N VAL A 8 11.57 -5.56 -3.06
CA VAL A 8 10.92 -4.84 -1.96
C VAL A 8 11.90 -3.90 -1.26
N VAL A 9 13.14 -4.35 -1.04
CA VAL A 9 14.21 -3.49 -0.51
C VAL A 9 14.52 -2.35 -1.49
N LYS A 10 14.57 -2.64 -2.80
CA LYS A 10 14.80 -1.59 -3.80
C LYS A 10 13.69 -0.53 -3.81
N ILE A 11 12.44 -0.95 -3.66
CA ILE A 11 11.29 -0.03 -3.56
C ILE A 11 11.41 0.81 -2.29
N LEU A 12 11.83 0.24 -1.16
CA LEU A 12 12.07 0.98 0.08
C LEU A 12 13.18 2.04 -0.09
N GLU A 13 14.29 1.70 -0.74
CA GLU A 13 15.35 2.67 -1.07
C GLU A 13 14.81 3.86 -1.88
N VAL A 14 13.96 3.57 -2.88
CA VAL A 14 13.35 4.63 -3.69
C VAL A 14 12.40 5.46 -2.83
N LEU A 15 11.52 4.84 -2.04
CA LEU A 15 10.60 5.51 -1.12
C LEU A 15 11.31 6.47 -0.14
N ARG A 16 12.53 6.11 0.27
CA ARG A 16 13.40 6.95 1.11
C ARG A 16 13.87 8.22 0.42
N SER A 17 14.23 8.10 -0.86
CA SER A 17 14.76 9.20 -1.66
C SER A 17 13.67 10.07 -2.28
N ASP A 18 12.59 9.45 -2.75
CA ASP A 18 11.49 10.06 -3.48
C ASP A 18 10.21 9.27 -3.16
N THR A 19 9.37 9.85 -2.30
CA THR A 19 8.17 9.17 -1.81
C THR A 19 7.11 9.02 -2.92
N PHE A 20 6.99 9.97 -3.84
CA PHE A 20 6.05 9.87 -4.97
C PHE A 20 6.44 8.72 -5.89
N LEU A 21 7.72 8.64 -6.28
CA LEU A 21 8.20 7.56 -7.12
C LEU A 21 8.12 6.22 -6.38
N GLY A 22 8.47 6.18 -5.09
CA GLY A 22 8.34 4.99 -4.26
C GLY A 22 6.90 4.46 -4.24
N LYS A 23 5.90 5.35 -4.04
CA LYS A 23 4.48 4.99 -4.09
C LYS A 23 4.04 4.48 -5.45
N ALA A 24 4.50 5.08 -6.55
CA ALA A 24 4.22 4.57 -7.89
C ALA A 24 4.76 3.13 -8.08
N LEU A 25 5.95 2.84 -7.55
CA LEU A 25 6.53 1.49 -7.59
C LEU A 25 5.79 0.50 -6.68
N ILE A 26 5.33 0.92 -5.50
CA ILE A 26 4.46 0.13 -4.61
C ILE A 26 3.17 -0.27 -5.34
N LEU A 27 2.53 0.68 -6.02
CA LEU A 27 1.35 0.42 -6.82
C LEU A 27 1.62 -0.60 -7.92
N GLY A 28 2.71 -0.43 -8.67
CA GLY A 28 3.15 -1.40 -9.68
C GLY A 28 3.38 -2.79 -9.11
N TYR A 29 4.06 -2.88 -7.97
CA TYR A 29 4.33 -4.16 -7.30
C TYR A 29 3.04 -4.94 -6.98
N LYS A 30 1.94 -4.24 -6.70
CA LYS A 30 0.61 -4.82 -6.51
C LYS A 30 -0.10 -5.17 -7.84
N VAL A 31 -0.18 -4.24 -8.79
CA VAL A 31 -1.14 -4.32 -9.91
C VAL A 31 -0.60 -5.04 -11.16
N LEU A 32 0.71 -5.28 -11.25
CA LEU A 32 1.32 -5.85 -12.45
C LEU A 32 1.07 -7.36 -12.56
N LEU A 33 0.71 -7.83 -13.76
CA LEU A 33 0.60 -9.26 -14.04
C LEU A 33 1.99 -9.87 -14.15
N ASN A 34 2.05 -11.20 -14.09
CA ASN A 34 3.32 -11.92 -14.18
C ASN A 34 4.16 -11.53 -15.41
N ARG A 35 3.52 -11.21 -16.54
CA ARG A 35 4.20 -10.84 -17.79
C ARG A 35 4.80 -9.43 -17.73
N GLU A 36 4.04 -8.45 -17.26
CA GLU A 36 4.50 -7.06 -17.13
C GLU A 36 5.45 -6.89 -15.93
N PHE A 37 5.32 -7.76 -14.94
CA PHE A 37 6.19 -7.78 -13.76
C PHE A 37 7.64 -8.10 -14.11
N GLU A 38 7.90 -8.98 -15.08
CA GLU A 38 9.28 -9.25 -15.53
C GLU A 38 9.96 -8.00 -16.08
N ARG A 39 9.23 -7.21 -16.88
CA ARG A 39 9.72 -5.94 -17.41
C ARG A 39 9.92 -4.92 -16.28
N PHE A 40 9.02 -4.87 -15.31
CA PHE A 40 9.11 -3.98 -14.15
C PHE A 40 10.32 -4.29 -13.30
N GLU A 41 10.50 -5.57 -12.96
CA GLU A 41 11.65 -6.07 -12.21
C GLU A 41 12.95 -5.79 -12.95
N TYR A 42 12.98 -6.00 -14.27
CA TYR A 42 14.13 -5.67 -15.11
C TYR A 42 14.50 -4.18 -15.05
N LEU A 43 13.52 -3.28 -15.19
CA LEU A 43 13.76 -1.83 -15.13
C LEU A 43 14.31 -1.41 -13.76
N LEU A 44 13.75 -1.94 -12.67
CA LEU A 44 14.22 -1.65 -11.32
C LEU A 44 15.64 -2.16 -11.07
N LYS A 45 15.95 -3.39 -11.52
CA LYS A 45 17.31 -3.95 -11.43
C LYS A 45 18.35 -3.17 -12.24
N LYS A 46 17.93 -2.47 -13.30
CA LYS A 46 18.78 -1.57 -14.09
C LYS A 46 18.82 -0.14 -13.56
N GLY A 47 18.18 0.15 -12.43
CA GLY A 47 18.13 1.51 -11.86
C GLY A 47 17.24 2.48 -12.64
N ARG A 48 16.47 2.00 -13.63
CA ARG A 48 15.54 2.80 -14.44
C ARG A 48 14.22 3.02 -13.70
N VAL A 49 14.33 3.58 -12.49
CA VAL A 49 13.23 3.71 -11.51
C VAL A 49 12.07 4.57 -12.03
N GLY A 50 12.37 5.66 -12.76
CA GLY A 50 11.35 6.52 -13.35
C GLY A 50 10.51 5.80 -14.40
N GLU A 51 11.13 4.99 -15.27
CA GLU A 51 10.41 4.21 -16.28
C GLU A 51 9.56 3.10 -15.66
N ALA A 52 10.08 2.45 -14.61
CA ALA A 52 9.30 1.48 -13.84
C ALA A 52 8.08 2.15 -13.18
N GLY A 53 8.25 3.36 -12.63
CA GLY A 53 7.17 4.16 -12.04
C GLY A 53 6.10 4.58 -13.06
N VAL A 54 6.52 5.10 -14.22
CA VAL A 54 5.58 5.46 -15.30
C VAL A 54 4.82 4.23 -15.77
N MET A 55 5.51 3.10 -15.99
CA MET A 55 4.86 1.86 -16.40
C MET A 55 3.85 1.37 -15.35
N ALA A 56 4.19 1.45 -14.07
CA ALA A 56 3.30 1.11 -12.97
C ALA A 56 2.03 1.96 -12.97
N LEU A 57 2.16 3.28 -13.10
CA LEU A 57 1.01 4.21 -13.16
C LEU A 57 0.14 3.94 -14.39
N VAL A 58 0.73 3.83 -15.58
CA VAL A 58 0.00 3.56 -16.82
C VAL A 58 -0.82 2.27 -16.71
N LEU A 59 -0.23 1.20 -16.15
CA LEU A 59 -0.92 -0.08 -16.01
C LEU A 59 -1.98 -0.06 -14.88
N ALA A 60 -1.73 0.64 -13.78
CA ALA A 60 -2.70 0.78 -12.70
C ALA A 60 -3.98 1.53 -13.15
N HIS A 61 -3.83 2.51 -14.05
CA HIS A 61 -4.94 3.29 -14.60
C HIS A 61 -5.49 2.75 -15.92
N SER A 62 -4.86 1.73 -16.52
CA SER A 62 -5.32 1.16 -17.79
C SER A 62 -6.61 0.35 -17.60
N PRO A 63 -7.65 0.59 -18.42
CA PRO A 63 -8.87 -0.23 -18.43
C PRO A 63 -8.64 -1.62 -19.06
N TYR A 64 -7.52 -1.79 -19.77
CA TYR A 64 -7.16 -3.03 -20.47
C TYR A 64 -6.18 -3.90 -19.69
N ALA A 65 -5.56 -3.35 -18.64
CA ALA A 65 -4.84 -4.17 -17.69
C ALA A 65 -5.89 -4.98 -16.94
N TYR A 66 -6.00 -6.27 -17.27
CA TYR A 66 -6.72 -7.21 -16.41
C TYR A 66 -6.07 -7.14 -15.05
N LYS A 67 -6.63 -6.40 -14.10
CA LYS A 67 -6.18 -6.35 -12.72
C LYS A 67 -6.49 -7.71 -12.11
N LEU A 68 -5.67 -8.72 -12.43
CA LEU A 68 -5.79 -10.01 -11.77
C LEU A 68 -5.74 -9.72 -10.27
N PRO A 69 -6.64 -10.29 -9.45
CA PRO A 69 -6.59 -10.19 -7.99
C PRO A 69 -5.42 -11.02 -7.43
N ASN A 70 -4.25 -10.91 -8.08
CA ASN A 70 -3.11 -11.81 -7.92
C ASN A 70 -2.40 -11.65 -6.59
N ARG A 71 -2.76 -10.63 -5.81
CA ARG A 71 -2.51 -10.58 -4.38
C ARG A 71 -3.80 -10.08 -3.76
N LYS A 72 -4.54 -10.99 -3.15
CA LYS A 72 -5.79 -10.69 -2.49
C LYS A 72 -5.50 -9.57 -1.48
N ALA A 73 -6.22 -8.46 -1.60
CA ALA A 73 -6.31 -7.45 -0.56
C ALA A 73 -6.38 -8.13 0.81
N PRO A 74 -5.75 -7.60 1.86
CA PRO A 74 -5.88 -8.12 3.21
C PRO A 74 -7.36 -8.37 3.52
N ARG A 75 -7.73 -9.63 3.71
CA ARG A 75 -9.14 -10.07 3.69
C ARG A 75 -9.81 -9.93 5.06
N GLU A 76 -9.01 -9.90 6.11
CA GLU A 76 -9.46 -10.06 7.49
C GLU A 76 -9.50 -8.76 8.29
N GLY A 77 -10.05 -7.68 7.72
CA GLY A 77 -10.34 -6.47 8.50
C GLY A 77 -9.14 -5.97 9.32
N TRP A 78 -7.94 -6.06 8.73
CA TRP A 78 -6.68 -5.53 9.24
C TRP A 78 -5.93 -6.37 10.31
N ARG A 79 -6.26 -7.65 10.54
CA ARG A 79 -5.41 -8.55 11.36
C ARG A 79 -3.99 -8.73 10.80
N GLU A 80 -3.86 -8.66 9.49
CA GLU A 80 -2.60 -8.87 8.79
C GLU A 80 -1.53 -7.81 9.13
N LEU A 81 -1.92 -6.63 9.62
CA LEU A 81 -0.99 -5.59 10.05
C LEU A 81 -0.49 -5.74 11.51
N VAL A 82 -1.05 -6.65 12.31
CA VAL A 82 -0.60 -6.86 13.70
C VAL A 82 0.91 -7.16 13.78
N PRO A 83 1.47 -8.04 12.93
CA PRO A 83 2.91 -8.27 12.93
C PRO A 83 3.74 -7.03 12.57
N VAL A 84 3.20 -6.10 11.78
CA VAL A 84 3.86 -4.82 11.49
C VAL A 84 3.87 -3.93 12.73
N VAL A 85 2.75 -3.88 13.47
CA VAL A 85 2.68 -3.16 14.76
C VAL A 85 3.69 -3.74 15.74
N GLU A 86 3.74 -5.05 15.91
CA GLU A 86 4.66 -5.73 16.82
C GLU A 86 6.13 -5.43 16.45
N ALA A 87 6.47 -5.50 15.16
CA ALA A 87 7.81 -5.21 14.69
C ALA A 87 8.22 -3.74 14.92
N VAL A 88 7.31 -2.81 14.69
CA VAL A 88 7.55 -1.37 14.92
C VAL A 88 7.59 -1.05 16.42
N MET A 89 6.83 -1.74 17.27
CA MET A 89 6.91 -1.55 18.73
C MET A 89 8.31 -1.83 19.28
N LEU A 90 9.09 -2.72 18.65
CA LEU A 90 10.48 -2.99 19.03
C LEU A 90 11.40 -1.77 18.89
N THR A 91 11.02 -0.76 18.10
CA THR A 91 11.80 0.48 17.96
C THR A 91 11.54 1.48 19.09
N GLY A 92 10.51 1.26 19.91
CA GLY A 92 10.09 2.18 20.97
C GLY A 92 9.40 3.46 20.46
N ASP A 93 9.07 3.54 19.17
CA ASP A 93 8.43 4.72 18.58
C ASP A 93 6.90 4.61 18.61
N VAL A 94 6.28 5.31 19.56
CA VAL A 94 4.82 5.35 19.70
C VAL A 94 4.15 6.01 18.50
N GLY A 95 4.77 7.03 17.91
CA GLY A 95 4.23 7.72 16.74
C GLY A 95 4.18 6.82 15.51
N ALA A 96 5.10 5.85 15.42
CA ALA A 96 5.08 4.84 14.38
C ALA A 96 3.94 3.83 14.56
N VAL A 97 3.64 3.43 15.80
CA VAL A 97 2.45 2.60 16.09
C VAL A 97 1.17 3.33 15.69
N GLU A 98 1.04 4.60 16.06
CA GLU A 98 -0.07 5.46 15.63
C GLU A 98 -0.14 5.59 14.10
N ALA A 99 1.02 5.71 13.44
CA ALA A 99 1.10 5.75 11.99
C ALA A 99 0.62 4.45 11.34
N VAL A 100 0.93 3.27 11.89
CA VAL A 100 0.36 2.00 11.42
C VAL A 100 -1.16 2.01 11.58
N VAL A 101 -1.69 2.51 12.70
CA VAL A 101 -3.14 2.64 12.93
C VAL A 101 -3.79 3.63 11.96
N ARG A 102 -3.11 4.70 11.57
CA ARG A 102 -3.60 5.64 10.55
C ARG A 102 -3.58 5.03 9.15
N LEU A 103 -2.49 4.37 8.77
CA LEU A 103 -2.44 3.59 7.53
C LEU A 103 -3.52 2.50 7.52
N ARG A 104 -3.87 1.98 8.70
CA ARG A 104 -4.98 1.05 8.90
C ARG A 104 -6.37 1.67 8.65
N ALA A 105 -6.51 2.99 8.64
CA ALA A 105 -7.80 3.64 8.36
C ALA A 105 -7.82 4.32 6.98
N GLU A 106 -6.66 4.74 6.50
CA GLU A 106 -6.54 5.70 5.40
C GLU A 106 -5.61 5.23 4.28
N GLY A 107 -4.77 4.23 4.55
CA GLY A 107 -3.79 3.71 3.60
C GLY A 107 -4.44 2.88 2.51
N ASP A 108 -3.80 2.88 1.33
CA ASP A 108 -4.27 2.07 0.22
C ASP A 108 -3.79 0.62 0.34
N GLU A 109 -4.46 -0.29 -0.37
CA GLU A 109 -4.15 -1.72 -0.33
C GLU A 109 -2.73 -2.04 -0.84
N ALA A 110 -2.15 -1.24 -1.74
CA ALA A 110 -0.79 -1.47 -2.22
C ALA A 110 0.24 -1.15 -1.13
N GLU A 111 0.02 -0.08 -0.37
CA GLU A 111 0.85 0.30 0.78
C GLU A 111 0.84 -0.77 1.86
N VAL A 112 -0.36 -1.27 2.21
CA VAL A 112 -0.49 -2.34 3.21
C VAL A 112 0.23 -3.60 2.74
N LEU A 113 0.00 -4.01 1.49
CA LEU A 113 0.69 -5.17 0.92
C LEU A 113 2.21 -4.99 0.94
N PHE A 114 2.71 -3.79 0.64
CA PHE A 114 4.13 -3.50 0.67
C PHE A 114 4.73 -3.65 2.08
N LEU A 115 4.04 -3.20 3.13
CA LEU A 115 4.50 -3.39 4.52
C LEU A 115 4.55 -4.87 4.91
N LEU A 116 3.57 -5.67 4.49
CA LEU A 116 3.58 -7.12 4.71
C LEU A 116 4.72 -7.81 3.96
N GLU A 117 5.03 -7.33 2.77
CA GLU A 117 6.11 -7.87 1.94
C GLU A 117 7.48 -7.46 2.48
N LEU A 118 7.61 -6.29 3.11
CA LEU A 118 8.81 -5.93 3.88
C LEU A 118 9.01 -6.88 5.06
N LEU A 119 7.94 -7.20 5.79
CA LEU A 119 8.02 -8.15 6.89
C LEU A 119 8.40 -9.57 6.39
N ALA A 120 7.77 -10.04 5.32
CA ALA A 120 8.10 -11.32 4.69
C ALA A 120 9.53 -11.36 4.10
N ALA A 121 10.08 -10.19 3.78
CA ALA A 121 11.46 -10.00 3.35
C ALA A 121 12.45 -9.88 4.51
N GLU A 122 12.00 -10.07 5.76
CA GLU A 122 12.80 -9.92 6.98
C GLU A 122 13.47 -8.54 7.08
N ALA A 123 12.74 -7.49 6.66
CA ALA A 123 13.19 -6.11 6.85
C ALA A 123 13.39 -5.82 8.34
N SER A 124 14.39 -5.00 8.66
CA SER A 124 14.66 -4.66 10.06
C SER A 124 13.51 -3.85 10.66
N PRO A 125 13.33 -3.85 12.00
CA PRO A 125 12.37 -2.95 12.66
C PRO A 125 12.52 -1.48 12.24
N GLY A 126 13.75 -1.02 12.02
CA GLY A 126 14.04 0.34 11.53
C GLY A 126 13.59 0.58 10.08
N ASP A 127 13.68 -0.43 9.22
CA ASP A 127 13.18 -0.35 7.84
C ASP A 127 11.66 -0.26 7.78
N LEU A 128 10.97 -1.07 8.60
CA LEU A 128 9.51 -1.02 8.75
C LEU A 128 9.05 0.31 9.34
N LEU A 129 9.72 0.79 10.38
CA LEU A 129 9.49 2.11 10.98
C LEU A 129 9.55 3.22 9.93
N ASP A 130 10.63 3.28 9.16
CA ASP A 130 10.84 4.31 8.15
C ASP A 130 9.79 4.24 7.02
N ALA A 131 9.46 3.03 6.56
CA ALA A 131 8.38 2.83 5.58
C ALA A 131 7.03 3.35 6.10
N VAL A 132 6.64 2.93 7.32
CA VAL A 132 5.39 3.33 7.96
C VAL A 132 5.30 4.85 8.10
N LEU A 133 6.32 5.50 8.65
CA LEU A 133 6.29 6.94 8.87
C LEU A 133 6.21 7.72 7.55
N ARG A 134 6.89 7.27 6.50
CA ARG A 134 6.85 7.92 5.18
C ARG A 134 5.48 7.81 4.53
N LEU A 135 4.91 6.61 4.50
CA LEU A 135 3.58 6.39 3.95
C LEU A 135 2.53 7.20 4.72
N ALA A 136 2.57 7.16 6.06
CA ALA A 136 1.63 7.89 6.89
C ALA A 136 1.73 9.43 6.75
N ARG A 137 2.94 9.96 6.52
CA ARG A 137 3.15 11.39 6.24
C ARG A 137 2.58 11.82 4.89
N HIS A 138 2.48 10.90 3.93
CA HIS A 138 1.99 11.19 2.58
C HIS A 138 0.45 11.10 2.44
N LEU A 139 -0.23 10.45 3.39
CA LEU A 139 -1.71 10.32 3.42
C LEU A 139 -2.49 11.63 3.17
N PRO A 140 -2.10 12.80 3.72
CA PRO A 140 -2.82 14.05 3.46
C PRO A 140 -2.77 14.48 1.99
N GLU A 141 -1.65 14.23 1.30
CA GLU A 141 -1.48 14.56 -0.12
C GLU A 141 -2.28 13.62 -1.01
N ASP A 142 -2.31 12.32 -0.70
CA ASP A 142 -3.11 11.34 -1.45
C ASP A 142 -4.59 11.71 -1.45
N ARG A 143 -5.09 12.16 -0.29
CA ARG A 143 -6.46 12.66 -0.12
C ARG A 143 -6.73 13.92 -0.94
N ARG A 144 -5.81 14.88 -0.94
CA ARG A 144 -5.94 16.12 -1.74
C ARG A 144 -6.04 15.82 -3.23
N HIS A 145 -5.35 14.78 -3.70
CA HIS A 145 -5.29 14.42 -5.12
C HIS A 145 -6.31 13.36 -5.53
N LYS A 146 -7.16 12.87 -4.61
CA LYS A 146 -8.04 11.70 -4.83
C LYS A 146 -7.27 10.49 -5.41
N ALA A 147 -5.99 10.37 -5.05
CA ALA A 147 -5.11 9.32 -5.56
C ALA A 147 -5.46 7.94 -4.97
N SER A 148 -6.15 7.93 -3.82
CA SER A 148 -6.70 6.75 -3.17
C SER A 148 -8.16 7.02 -2.75
N GLU A 149 -9.07 6.11 -3.08
CA GLU A 149 -10.38 6.07 -2.43
C GLU A 149 -10.23 5.32 -1.11
N PRO A 150 -10.63 5.90 0.04
CA PRO A 150 -10.61 5.19 1.31
C PRO A 150 -11.51 3.96 1.23
N VAL A 151 -10.93 2.77 1.30
CA VAL A 151 -11.70 1.52 1.38
C VAL A 151 -12.02 1.28 2.85
N ALA A 152 -13.31 1.36 3.20
CA ALA A 152 -13.73 1.03 4.55
C ALA A 152 -13.34 -0.44 4.89
N PRO A 153 -12.98 -0.74 6.16
CA PRO A 153 -12.75 -2.10 6.60
C PRO A 153 -13.87 -3.03 6.13
N TYR A 154 -13.52 -4.15 5.49
CA TYR A 154 -14.48 -5.21 5.25
C TYR A 154 -14.93 -5.79 6.60
N VAL A 155 -16.13 -5.41 7.02
CA VAL A 155 -16.89 -6.08 8.08
C VAL A 155 -17.68 -7.15 7.34
N GLY A 156 -17.59 -8.42 7.74
CA GLY A 156 -18.21 -9.54 7.02
C GLY A 156 -19.73 -9.41 6.79
N PRO A 157 -20.41 -10.48 6.32
CA PRO A 157 -21.83 -10.47 5.92
C PRO A 157 -22.86 -10.03 6.99
N SER A 158 -22.42 -9.65 8.19
CA SER A 158 -23.24 -9.28 9.35
C SER A 158 -23.07 -7.81 9.78
N GLY A 159 -22.60 -6.93 8.91
CA GLY A 159 -22.66 -5.48 9.11
C GLY A 159 -23.72 -4.84 8.20
N LYS A 160 -24.95 -4.67 8.69
CA LYS A 160 -25.91 -3.77 8.04
C LYS A 160 -25.24 -2.41 7.86
N GLN A 161 -24.94 -2.03 6.63
CA GLN A 161 -24.75 -0.62 6.27
C GLN A 161 -26.10 0.07 6.55
N THR A 162 -26.25 0.63 7.75
CA THR A 162 -27.26 1.67 7.96
C THR A 162 -26.77 2.89 7.23
N ASP A 163 -27.27 3.05 6.02
CA ASP A 163 -27.11 4.22 5.19
C ASP A 163 -27.83 5.40 5.87
N SER A 164 -27.15 6.09 6.79
CA SER A 164 -27.72 7.20 7.59
C SER A 164 -27.92 8.49 6.77
N ARG A 165 -28.10 8.40 5.45
CA ARG A 165 -28.44 9.53 4.58
C ARG A 165 -29.73 9.25 3.82
N LYS A 166 -30.84 9.10 4.55
CA LYS A 166 -32.21 9.34 4.06
C LYS A 166 -33.22 9.27 5.21
N GLN A 167 -33.35 10.39 5.91
CA GLN A 167 -34.47 10.81 6.75
C GLN A 167 -34.10 12.24 7.16
N GLU A 168 -34.87 13.30 7.02
CA GLU A 168 -36.23 13.57 6.56
C GLU A 168 -36.26 15.11 6.56
N VAL A 169 -36.66 15.77 5.47
CA VAL A 169 -37.38 17.05 5.57
C VAL A 169 -38.31 17.17 4.36
N THR A 170 -39.52 16.65 4.51
CA THR A 170 -40.70 17.15 3.79
C THR A 170 -41.83 17.22 4.81
N HIS A 171 -42.00 18.41 5.38
CA HIS A 171 -43.27 18.85 5.92
C HIS A 171 -43.80 19.92 4.97
N ALA A 172 -44.91 19.61 4.31
CA ALA A 172 -45.86 20.55 3.73
C ALA A 172 -47.25 19.94 3.93
#